data_AF-A0A9E1IYX8-F1
#
_entry.id   AF-A0A9E1IYX8-F1
#
_cell.length_a   1.000
_cell.length_b   1.000
_cell.length_c   1.000
_cell.angle_alpha   90.00
_cell.angle_beta   90.00
_cell.angle_gamma   90.00
#
_symmetry.space_group_name_H-M   'P 1'
#
loop_
_entity.id
_entity.type
_entity.pdbx_description
1 polymer ?
#
loop_
_entity_poly.entity_id
_entity_poly.type
_entity_poly.pdbx_seq_one_letter_code
_entity_poly.pdbx_strand_id
1 'polypeptide(L)'
;MKSENLTGTDAEHPASGTIKVEGDTVLLENVNITEAPDGRVILTKDFDETTGVNLGKLQGFTGSHQYSIPEGTASSKYNTVLIWCDQFKVPIGKAEL
;
A
#
# COMPACT_ATOMS: atom_id res chain seq x y z
N MET A 1 2.00 -12.67 10.99
CA MET A 1 1.05 -12.14 10.00
C MET A 1 0.44 -10.89 10.59
N LYS A 2 0.61 -9.75 9.92
CA LYS A 2 -0.05 -8.47 10.25
C LYS A 2 -1.19 -8.26 9.25
N SER A 3 -2.35 -7.78 9.68
CA SER A 3 -3.55 -7.69 8.85
C SER A 3 -4.41 -6.52 9.27
N GLU A 4 -4.55 -5.52 8.41
CA GLU A 4 -5.12 -4.23 8.78
C GLU A 4 -5.97 -3.64 7.65
N ASN A 5 -6.90 -2.76 7.99
CA ASN A 5 -7.84 -2.21 7.01
C ASN A 5 -7.20 -1.10 6.18
N LEU A 6 -7.40 -1.16 4.86
CA LEU A 6 -7.09 -0.07 3.96
C LEU A 6 -8.18 1.00 4.07
N THR A 7 -7.77 2.26 4.19
CA THR A 7 -8.67 3.42 4.19
C THR A 7 -8.18 4.49 3.24
N GLY A 8 -9.10 5.29 2.70
CA GLY A 8 -8.79 6.50 1.95
C GLY A 8 -8.09 7.53 2.84
N THR A 9 -7.25 8.38 2.24
CA THR A 9 -6.57 9.47 2.95
C THR A 9 -7.45 10.69 3.18
N ASP A 10 -8.49 10.84 2.36
CA ASP A 10 -9.51 11.87 2.45
C ASP A 10 -10.86 11.35 1.89
N ALA A 11 -11.89 12.18 1.93
CA ALA A 11 -13.25 11.82 1.50
C ALA A 11 -13.43 11.75 -0.03
N GLU A 12 -12.55 12.41 -0.79
CA GLU A 12 -12.60 12.47 -2.26
C GLU A 12 -11.87 11.27 -2.89
N HIS A 13 -10.97 10.63 -2.14
CA HIS A 13 -10.23 9.42 -2.51
C HIS A 13 -10.60 8.25 -1.60
N PRO A 14 -11.85 7.73 -1.65
CA PRO A 14 -12.19 6.53 -0.90
C PRO A 14 -11.28 5.36 -1.29
N ALA A 15 -10.86 4.62 -0.27
CA ALA A 15 -10.22 3.33 -0.41
C ALA A 15 -10.72 2.39 0.69
N SER A 16 -10.89 1.12 0.36
CA SER A 16 -11.29 0.06 1.28
C SER A 16 -10.62 -1.26 0.90
N GLY A 17 -10.63 -2.23 1.83
CA GLY A 17 -10.03 -3.55 1.65
C GLY A 17 -9.15 -3.91 2.85
N THR A 18 -8.36 -4.97 2.69
CA THR A 18 -7.45 -5.44 3.75
C THR A 18 -6.01 -5.52 3.21
N ILE A 19 -5.06 -5.03 3.99
CA ILE A 19 -3.63 -5.19 3.76
C ILE A 19 -3.10 -6.26 4.71
N LYS A 20 -2.41 -7.27 4.19
CA LYS A 20 -1.71 -8.27 4.99
C LYS A 20 -0.23 -8.29 4.65
N VAL A 21 0.59 -8.54 5.67
CA VAL A 21 2.02 -8.81 5.51
C VAL A 21 2.34 -10.21 6.03
N GLU A 22 2.83 -11.05 5.13
CA GLU A 22 3.15 -12.46 5.34
C GLU A 22 4.53 -12.78 4.77
N GLY A 23 5.51 -13.00 5.66
CA GLY A 23 6.90 -13.19 5.24
C GLY A 23 7.39 -12.00 4.41
N ASP A 24 7.83 -12.28 3.18
CA ASP A 24 8.30 -11.29 2.21
C ASP A 24 7.22 -10.90 1.20
N THR A 25 5.95 -10.92 1.61
CA THR A 25 4.83 -10.63 0.74
C THR A 25 3.85 -9.65 1.39
N VAL A 26 3.42 -8.66 0.61
CA VAL A 26 2.27 -7.80 0.92
C VAL A 26 1.09 -8.22 0.06
N LEU A 27 -0.03 -8.55 0.72
CA LEU A 27 -1.29 -8.91 0.08
C LEU A 27 -2.27 -7.75 0.25
N LEU A 28 -2.87 -7.33 -0.87
CA LEU A 28 -4.04 -6.47 -0.92
C LEU A 28 -5.23 -7.38 -1.20
N GLU A 29 -6.21 -7.43 -0.30
CA GLU A 29 -7.38 -8.29 -0.44
C GLU A 29 -8.67 -7.48 -0.55
N ASN A 30 -9.49 -7.82 -1.55
CA ASN A 30 -10.81 -7.22 -1.80
C ASN A 30 -10.76 -5.68 -1.79
N VAL A 31 -9.71 -5.12 -2.38
CA VAL A 31 -9.54 -3.68 -2.42
C VAL A 31 -10.55 -3.04 -3.35
N ASN A 32 -10.93 -1.82 -3.01
CA ASN A 32 -11.61 -0.87 -3.89
C ASN A 32 -11.00 0.49 -3.60
N ILE A 33 -10.24 1.01 -4.56
CA ILE A 33 -9.41 2.20 -4.42
C ILE A 33 -9.81 3.17 -5.53
N THR A 34 -9.81 4.46 -5.23
CA THR A 34 -10.00 5.50 -6.25
C THR A 34 -8.94 5.38 -7.35
N GLU A 35 -9.36 5.40 -8.61
CA GLU A 35 -8.45 5.29 -9.76
C GLU A 35 -7.44 6.43 -9.80
N ALA A 36 -6.19 6.12 -10.14
CA ALA A 36 -5.11 7.08 -10.22
C ALA A 36 -4.20 6.82 -11.44
N PRO A 37 -3.63 7.86 -12.06
CA PRO A 37 -2.81 7.69 -13.27
C PRO A 37 -1.53 6.85 -13.08
N ASP A 38 -0.90 6.91 -11.90
CA ASP A 38 0.27 6.08 -11.54
C ASP A 38 0.16 5.63 -10.08
N GLY A 39 -0.80 4.75 -9.79
CA GLY A 39 -0.97 4.15 -8.48
C GLY A 39 0.14 3.15 -8.15
N ARG A 40 0.71 3.23 -6.95
CA ARG A 40 1.79 2.35 -6.46
C ARG A 40 1.56 1.89 -5.03
N VAL A 41 2.16 0.74 -4.71
CA VAL A 41 2.17 0.20 -3.34
C VAL A 41 3.53 0.45 -2.73
N ILE A 42 3.56 1.16 -1.60
CA ILE A 42 4.79 1.52 -0.90
C ILE A 42 4.70 0.99 0.54
N LEU A 43 5.69 0.21 0.96
CA LEU A 43 5.85 -0.22 2.34
C LEU A 43 6.64 0.88 3.08
N THR A 44 6.03 1.49 4.09
CA THR A 44 6.52 2.73 4.72
C THR A 44 6.65 2.60 6.23
N LYS A 45 7.43 3.50 6.80
CA LYS A 45 7.49 3.72 8.24
C LYS A 45 6.73 5.01 8.55
N ASP A 46 5.73 4.95 9.41
CA ASP A 46 4.96 6.12 9.86
C ASP A 46 4.38 6.96 8.69
N PHE A 47 3.94 6.28 7.62
CA PHE A 47 3.46 6.89 6.37
C PHE A 47 4.47 7.80 5.64
N ASP A 48 5.76 7.68 5.93
CA ASP A 48 6.81 8.37 5.18
C ASP A 48 7.13 7.62 3.87
N GLU A 49 6.73 8.19 2.74
CA GLU A 49 6.98 7.61 1.42
C GLU A 49 8.44 7.80 0.97
N THR A 50 9.12 8.85 1.46
CA THR A 50 10.48 9.20 1.02
C THR A 50 11.51 8.15 1.41
N THR A 51 11.28 7.48 2.54
CA THR A 51 12.11 6.37 3.04
C THR A 51 11.46 5.01 2.78
N GLY A 52 10.33 4.98 2.07
CA GLY A 52 9.55 3.79 1.79
C GLY A 52 10.16 2.89 0.72
N VAL A 53 9.80 1.61 0.77
CA VAL A 53 10.13 0.62 -0.25
C VAL A 53 8.97 0.52 -1.23
N ASN A 54 9.19 0.98 -2.46
CA ASN A 54 8.23 0.83 -3.54
C ASN A 54 8.17 -0.64 -4.00
N LEU A 55 7.03 -1.28 -3.79
CA LEU A 55 6.79 -2.68 -4.13
C LEU A 55 6.31 -2.87 -5.58
N GLY A 56 5.95 -1.77 -6.25
CA GLY A 56 5.55 -1.75 -7.65
C GLY A 56 4.28 -0.94 -7.93
N LYS A 57 3.92 -0.91 -9.20
CA LYS A 57 2.64 -0.33 -9.66
C LYS A 57 1.48 -1.18 -9.20
N LEU A 58 0.36 -0.53 -8.86
CA LEU A 58 -0.91 -1.18 -8.61
C LEU A 58 -1.28 -2.07 -9.80
N GLN A 59 -1.51 -3.35 -9.53
CA GLN A 59 -1.96 -4.31 -10.53
C GLN A 59 -3.42 -4.06 -10.96
N GLY A 60 -4.22 -3.46 -10.07
CA GLY A 60 -5.59 -3.04 -10.30
C GLY A 60 -6.10 -2.19 -9.13
N PHE A 61 -7.15 -1.41 -9.37
CA PHE A 61 -7.79 -0.60 -8.32
C PHE A 61 -8.88 -1.38 -7.55
N THR A 62 -9.22 -2.56 -8.05
CA THR A 62 -10.23 -3.44 -7.45
C THR A 62 -9.77 -4.89 -7.44
N GLY A 63 -10.16 -5.65 -6.42
CA GLY A 63 -9.89 -7.09 -6.34
C GLY A 63 -8.76 -7.41 -5.36
N SER A 64 -7.98 -8.46 -5.64
CA SER A 64 -6.88 -8.88 -4.78
C SER A 64 -5.57 -8.95 -5.54
N HIS A 65 -4.51 -8.46 -4.92
CA HIS A 65 -3.20 -8.25 -5.53
C HIS A 65 -2.09 -8.65 -4.56
N GLN A 66 -0.96 -9.07 -5.11
CA GLN A 66 0.19 -9.53 -4.33
C GLN A 66 1.46 -8.83 -4.79
N TYR A 67 2.27 -8.41 -3.82
CA TYR A 67 3.54 -7.72 -4.06
C TYR A 67 4.65 -8.37 -3.23
N SER A 68 5.78 -8.64 -3.89
CA SER A 68 6.96 -9.16 -3.22
C SER A 68 7.72 -8.03 -2.55
N ILE A 69 8.13 -8.26 -1.30
CA ILE A 69 9.09 -7.42 -0.59
C ILE A 69 10.49 -7.80 -1.10
N PRO A 70 11.32 -6.84 -1.54
CA PRO A 70 12.66 -7.13 -2.01
C PRO A 70 13.51 -7.85 -0.95
N GLU A 71 14.30 -8.84 -1.38
CA GLU A 71 15.20 -9.58 -0.49
C GLU A 71 16.15 -8.65 0.26
N GLY A 72 16.41 -8.95 1.54
CA GLY A 72 17.24 -8.11 2.41
C GLY A 72 16.53 -6.89 3.00
N THR A 73 15.26 -6.63 2.63
CA THR A 73 14.44 -5.61 3.28
C THR A 73 14.09 -6.06 4.70
N ALA A 74 14.51 -5.27 5.70
CA ALA A 74 14.09 -5.50 7.08
C ALA A 74 12.61 -5.07 7.26
N SER A 75 11.67 -5.93 6.86
CA SER A 75 10.22 -5.67 6.87
C SER A 75 9.69 -5.23 8.24
N SER A 76 10.34 -5.68 9.33
CA SER A 76 10.05 -5.25 10.70
C SER A 76 10.23 -3.76 10.99
N LYS A 77 10.94 -3.01 10.11
CA LYS A 77 11.11 -1.56 10.23
C LYS A 77 9.90 -0.77 9.73
N TYR A 78 9.00 -1.41 9.00
CA TYR A 78 7.86 -0.77 8.36
C TYR A 78 6.57 -1.18 9.07
N ASN A 79 5.78 -0.18 9.44
CA ASN A 79 4.53 -0.31 10.19
C ASN A 79 3.34 0.28 9.42
N THR A 80 3.52 0.64 8.16
CA THR A 80 2.45 1.23 7.35
C THR A 80 2.59 0.81 5.89
N VAL A 81 1.48 0.83 5.15
CA VAL A 81 1.45 0.71 3.70
C VAL A 81 0.72 1.91 3.14
N LEU A 82 1.32 2.54 2.12
CA LEU A 82 0.70 3.58 1.33
C LEU A 82 0.31 3.07 -0.04
N ILE A 83 -0.86 3.50 -0.48
CA ILE A 83 -1.22 3.56 -1.88
C ILE A 83 -0.93 4.99 -2.35
N TRP A 84 0.03 5.12 -3.26
CA TRP A 84 0.61 6.40 -3.66
C TRP A 84 0.36 6.68 -5.13
N CYS A 85 -0.09 7.88 -5.47
CA CYS A 85 -0.11 8.34 -6.86
C CYS A 85 1.22 9.02 -7.21
N ASP A 86 2.09 8.31 -7.94
CA ASP A 86 3.44 8.81 -8.24
C ASP A 86 3.45 10.00 -9.20
N GLN A 87 2.41 10.14 -10.04
CA GLN A 87 2.26 11.27 -10.95
C GLN A 87 1.98 12.57 -10.19
N PHE A 88 1.13 12.54 -9.17
CA PHE A 88 0.73 13.73 -8.41
C PHE A 88 1.45 13.88 -7.08
N LYS A 89 2.26 12.89 -6.68
CA LYS A 89 3.00 12.87 -5.42
C LYS A 89 2.09 13.02 -4.19
N VAL A 90 1.00 12.25 -4.16
CA VAL A 90 0.02 12.26 -3.06
C VAL A 90 -0.37 10.84 -2.63
N PRO A 91 -0.66 10.61 -1.35
CA PRO A 91 -1.20 9.34 -0.89
C PRO A 91 -2.72 9.31 -1.14
N ILE A 92 -3.21 8.21 -1.71
CA ILE A 92 -4.64 7.99 -2.03
C ILE A 92 -5.26 6.86 -1.19
N GLY A 93 -4.44 6.15 -0.42
CA GLY A 93 -4.88 5.13 0.51
C GLY A 93 -3.79 4.78 1.51
N LYS A 94 -4.18 4.35 2.70
CA LYS A 94 -3.25 4.04 3.79
C LYS A 94 -3.76 2.91 4.69
N ALA A 95 -2.82 2.14 5.23
CA ALA A 95 -3.06 1.16 6.30
C ALA A 95 -1.88 1.20 7.29
N GLU A 96 -2.19 1.12 8.58
CA GLU A 96 -1.21 0.94 9.67
C GLU A 96 -1.15 -0.55 10.02
N LEU A 97 0.03 -1.16 10.23
CA LEU A 97 0.31 -2.61 10.26
C LEU A 97 0.75 -3.19 11.61
#